data_AF-A0A1Y2MEP6-F1
#
_entry.id   AF-A0A1Y2MEP6-F1
#
_cell.length_a   1.000
_cell.length_b   1.000
_cell.length_c   1.000
_cell.angle_alpha   90.00
_cell.angle_beta   90.00
_cell.angle_gamma   90.00
#
_symmetry.space_group_name_H-M   'P 1'
#
loop_
_entity.id
_entity.type
_entity.pdbx_description
1 polymer ?
#
loop_
_entity_poly.entity_id
_entity_poly.type
_entity_poly.pdbx_seq_one_letter_code
_entity_poly.pdbx_strand_id
1 'polypeptide(L)'
;MWLCDCNPRQPANHFKVRKPGRNKYKWFRTCQKQQNDKSRCNFFLWDSDAHPREVAAVASNSRTEPMPTDPQTPMKRPSPYIGPSGVDSTRKRRRITDIDMNDE
;
A
#
# COMPACT_ATOMS: atom_id res chain seq x y z
N MET A 1 -1.08 16.97 -14.83
CA MET A 1 0.33 16.62 -14.48
C MET A 1 0.40 16.37 -12.99
N TRP A 2 1.01 15.27 -12.57
CA TRP A 2 1.06 14.89 -11.15
C TRP A 2 2.26 15.51 -10.44
N LEU A 3 2.02 16.02 -9.24
CA LEU A 3 3.02 16.65 -8.38
C LEU A 3 3.32 15.76 -7.18
N CYS A 4 4.60 15.62 -6.83
CA CYS A 4 5.02 14.96 -5.61
C CYS A 4 4.95 15.90 -4.40
N ASP A 5 5.15 15.35 -3.20
CA ASP A 5 4.98 16.08 -1.93
C ASP A 5 6.28 16.76 -1.44
N CYS A 6 7.18 17.12 -2.35
CA CYS A 6 8.28 18.01 -2.01
C CYS A 6 7.76 19.41 -1.66
N ASN A 7 8.57 20.20 -0.95
CA ASN A 7 8.31 21.62 -0.73
C ASN A 7 9.45 22.46 -1.36
N PRO A 8 9.20 23.24 -2.43
CA PRO A 8 7.92 23.34 -3.17
C PRO A 8 7.55 22.04 -3.88
N ARG A 9 6.26 21.84 -4.20
CA ARG A 9 5.81 20.65 -4.94
C ARG A 9 6.53 20.60 -6.29
N GLN A 10 7.00 19.41 -6.66
CA GLN A 10 7.77 19.18 -7.88
C GLN A 10 7.03 18.18 -8.77
N PRO A 11 7.21 18.21 -10.10
CA PRO A 11 6.64 17.21 -10.99
C PRO A 11 7.12 15.80 -10.61
N ALA A 12 6.20 14.83 -10.69
CA ALA A 12 6.52 13.43 -10.48
C ALA A 12 7.04 12.78 -11.76
N ASN A 13 8.05 11.92 -11.63
CA ASN A 13 8.55 11.11 -12.72
C ASN A 13 7.63 9.91 -12.97
N HIS A 14 7.47 9.53 -14.24
CA HIS A 14 6.62 8.45 -14.69
C HIS A 14 7.46 7.29 -15.25
N PHE A 15 7.40 6.12 -14.61
CA PHE A 15 8.24 4.98 -14.95
C PHE A 15 7.42 3.72 -15.18
N LYS A 16 7.92 2.86 -16.08
CA LYS A 16 7.39 1.53 -16.36
C LYS A 16 8.21 0.47 -15.63
N VAL A 17 7.55 -0.45 -14.93
CA VAL A 17 8.23 -1.59 -14.32
C VAL A 17 8.76 -2.53 -15.41
N ARG A 18 10.09 -2.65 -15.52
CA ARG A 18 10.75 -3.59 -16.44
C ARG A 18 11.08 -4.94 -15.79
N LYS A 19 11.17 -4.98 -14.46
CA LYS A 19 11.50 -6.19 -13.70
C LYS A 19 10.44 -7.28 -13.95
N PRO A 20 10.83 -8.55 -14.19
CA PRO A 20 9.88 -9.64 -14.32
C PRO A 20 9.10 -9.87 -13.01
N GLY A 21 7.84 -10.29 -13.14
CA GLY A 21 6.95 -10.58 -12.02
C GLY A 21 5.55 -10.03 -12.23
N ARG A 22 4.70 -10.11 -11.19
CA ARG A 22 3.29 -9.71 -11.24
C ARG A 22 3.05 -8.26 -11.68
N ASN A 23 3.99 -7.36 -11.38
CA ASN A 23 3.88 -5.94 -11.70
C ASN A 23 4.60 -5.55 -13.00
N LYS A 24 5.06 -6.52 -13.81
CA LYS A 24 5.75 -6.23 -15.07
C LYS A 24 4.87 -5.36 -15.95
N TYR A 25 5.48 -4.37 -16.58
CA TYR A 25 4.83 -3.40 -17.46
C TYR A 25 3.80 -2.46 -16.82
N LYS A 26 3.54 -2.55 -15.51
CA LYS A 26 2.72 -1.56 -14.82
C LYS A 26 3.47 -0.22 -14.73
N TRP A 27 2.72 0.86 -14.82
CA TRP A 27 3.22 2.23 -14.78
C TRP A 27 2.99 2.86 -13.41
N PHE A 28 3.98 3.58 -12.90
CA PHE A 28 3.91 4.26 -11.61
C PHE A 28 4.59 5.62 -11.67
N ARG A 29 4.19 6.48 -10.72
CA ARG A 29 4.72 7.82 -10.52
C ARG A 29 5.46 7.89 -9.19
N THR A 30 6.58 8.59 -9.16
CA THR A 30 7.42 8.76 -7.97
C THR A 30 8.03 10.16 -7.92
N CYS A 31 8.49 10.58 -6.73
CA CYS A 31 9.33 11.76 -6.59
C CYS A 31 10.53 11.70 -7.55
N GLN A 32 10.88 12.86 -8.11
CA GLN A 32 11.99 13.01 -9.07
C GLN A 32 13.39 12.94 -8.44
N LYS A 33 13.50 13.20 -7.13
CA LYS A 33 14.78 13.19 -6.41
C LYS A 33 15.37 11.77 -6.40
N GLN A 34 16.69 11.67 -6.29
CA GLN A 34 17.36 10.38 -6.31
C GLN A 34 17.05 9.57 -5.04
N GLN A 35 17.23 8.26 -5.11
CA GLN A 35 16.89 7.37 -3.98
C GLN A 35 17.82 7.52 -2.77
N ASN A 36 19.06 7.96 -3.00
CA ASN A 36 20.04 8.28 -1.96
C ASN A 36 19.83 9.67 -1.33
N ASP A 37 18.97 10.53 -1.90
CA ASP A 37 18.72 11.86 -1.37
C ASP A 37 17.81 11.80 -0.14
N LYS A 38 18.30 12.27 1.02
CA LYS A 38 17.51 12.36 2.26
C LYS A 38 16.31 13.31 2.16
N SER A 39 16.34 14.24 1.21
CA SER A 39 15.26 15.23 1.01
C SER A 39 14.16 14.74 0.05
N ARG A 40 14.25 13.49 -0.43
CA ARG A 40 13.23 12.86 -1.26
C ARG A 40 11.97 12.59 -0.45
N CYS A 41 10.82 13.01 -0.97
CA CYS A 41 9.53 12.61 -0.38
C CYS A 41 9.16 11.18 -0.78
N ASN A 42 8.34 10.53 0.03
CA ASN A 42 7.89 9.15 -0.19
C ASN A 42 6.71 9.05 -1.18
N PHE A 43 6.56 10.01 -2.09
CA PHE A 43 5.48 10.02 -3.07
C PHE A 43 5.58 8.81 -3.99
N PHE A 44 4.51 8.02 -4.04
CA PHE A 44 4.35 6.86 -4.91
C PHE A 44 2.89 6.70 -5.29
N LEU A 45 2.60 6.53 -6.59
CA LEU A 45 1.25 6.33 -7.09
C LEU A 45 1.24 5.42 -8.31
N TRP A 46 0.36 4.41 -8.33
CA TRP A 46 0.13 3.62 -9.54
C TRP A 46 -0.74 4.39 -10.52
N ASP A 47 -0.46 4.25 -11.83
CA ASP A 47 -1.26 4.92 -12.85
C ASP A 47 -2.72 4.44 -12.90
N SER A 48 -2.98 3.19 -12.48
CA SER A 48 -4.35 2.67 -12.31
C SER A 48 -5.17 3.48 -11.30
N ASP A 49 -4.50 4.03 -10.29
CA ASP A 49 -5.13 4.78 -9.21
C ASP A 49 -5.10 6.28 -9.51
N ALA A 50 -4.13 6.73 -10.31
CA ALA A 50 -4.01 8.10 -10.79
C ALA A 50 -5.14 8.45 -11.77
N HIS A 51 -5.42 7.59 -12.74
CA HIS A 51 -6.40 7.88 -13.79
C HIS A 51 -7.80 8.27 -13.24
N PRO A 52 -8.44 7.49 -12.35
CA PRO A 52 -9.75 7.88 -11.81
C PRO A 52 -9.71 9.19 -11.00
N ARG A 53 -8.60 9.48 -10.31
CA ARG A 53 -8.42 10.73 -9.55
C ARG A 53 -8.29 11.94 -10.46
N GLU A 54 -7.53 11.80 -11.54
CA GLU A 54 -7.38 12.84 -12.57
C GLU A 54 -8.73 13.13 -13.24
N VAL A 55 -9.47 12.09 -13.62
CA VAL A 55 -10.82 12.23 -14.19
C VAL A 55 -11.76 12.95 -13.21
N ALA A 56 -11.74 12.58 -11.93
CA ALA A 56 -12.57 13.22 -10.91
C ALA A 56 -12.21 14.70 -10.71
N ALA A 57 -10.91 15.04 -10.63
CA ALA A 57 -10.45 16.41 -10.47
C ALA A 57 -10.82 17.30 -11.66
N VAL A 58 -10.66 16.77 -12.88
CA VAL A 58 -11.06 17.47 -14.12
C VAL A 58 -12.57 17.68 -14.16
N ALA A 59 -13.36 16.66 -13.82
CA ALA A 59 -14.82 16.76 -13.78
C ALA A 59 -15.31 17.79 -12.76
N SER A 60 -14.62 17.93 -11.62
CA SER A 60 -14.95 18.92 -10.59
C SER A 60 -14.34 20.30 -10.85
N ASN A 61 -13.67 20.52 -12.00
CA ASN A 61 -12.91 21.74 -12.30
C ASN A 61 -11.94 22.16 -11.17
N SER A 62 -11.39 21.19 -10.45
CA SER A 62 -10.49 21.40 -9.32
C SER A 62 -9.04 21.30 -9.80
N ARG A 63 -8.20 22.21 -9.32
CA ARG A 63 -6.74 22.15 -9.54
C ARG A 63 -6.01 21.33 -8.47
N THR A 64 -6.74 20.81 -7.49
CA THR A 64 -6.21 20.01 -6.38
C THR A 64 -6.80 18.60 -6.42
N GLU A 65 -5.93 17.63 -6.14
CA GLU A 65 -6.30 16.22 -6.00
C GLU A 65 -7.43 16.05 -4.98
N PRO A 66 -8.46 15.23 -5.27
CA PRO A 66 -9.48 14.90 -4.29
C PRO A 66 -8.82 14.19 -3.11
N MET A 67 -8.99 14.74 -1.91
CA MET A 67 -8.52 14.14 -0.67
C MET A 67 -9.11 12.72 -0.55
N PRO A 68 -8.29 11.67 -0.37
CA PRO A 68 -8.80 10.34 -0.09
C PRO A 68 -9.63 10.42 1.20
N THR A 69 -10.95 10.21 1.10
CA THR A 69 -11.85 10.24 2.26
C THR A 69 -11.81 8.94 3.06
N ASP A 70 -11.00 7.96 2.64
CA ASP A 70 -10.83 6.72 3.38
C ASP A 70 -9.87 6.91 4.56
N PRO A 71 -10.33 6.70 5.81
CA PRO A 71 -9.42 6.61 6.95
C PRO A 71 -8.56 5.36 6.76
N GLN A 72 -7.28 5.53 6.43
CA GLN A 72 -6.28 4.48 6.59
C GLN A 72 -6.22 4.05 8.07
N THR A 73 -7.01 3.04 8.43
CA THR A 73 -6.95 2.35 9.71
C THR A 73 -5.92 1.20 9.62
N PRO A 74 -5.36 0.76 10.77
CA PRO A 74 -4.02 1.13 11.19
C PRO A 74 -2.96 0.09 10.83
N MET A 75 -1.70 0.53 10.71
CA MET A 75 -0.55 -0.35 10.76
C MET A 75 -0.52 -1.10 12.11
N LYS A 76 -0.90 -2.38 12.12
CA LYS A 76 -0.42 -3.34 13.10
C LYS A 76 0.11 -4.57 12.39
N ARG A 77 1.43 -4.63 12.26
CA ARG A 77 2.16 -5.89 12.19
C ARG A 77 3.31 -5.80 13.19
N PRO A 78 3.17 -6.27 14.45
CA PRO A 78 4.34 -6.59 15.23
C PRO A 78 5.05 -7.77 14.55
N SER A 79 6.31 -7.54 14.21
CA SER A 79 7.20 -8.55 13.62
C SER A 79 7.44 -9.68 14.62
N PRO A 80 7.20 -10.96 14.28
CA PRO A 80 7.67 -12.06 15.10
C PRO A 80 9.12 -12.41 14.72
N TYR A 81 9.89 -12.85 15.72
CA TYR A 81 11.11 -13.70 15.72
C TYR A 81 12.31 -13.10 16.49
N ILE A 82 13.00 -13.76 17.43
CA ILE A 82 12.86 -14.97 18.30
C ILE A 82 14.00 -14.85 19.35
N GLY A 83 13.83 -15.33 20.59
CA GLY A 83 14.95 -15.67 21.49
C GLY A 83 14.51 -16.19 22.87
N PRO A 84 15.17 -17.20 23.47
CA PRO A 84 14.51 -18.30 24.20
C PRO A 84 14.50 -18.12 25.72
N SER A 85 13.42 -18.56 26.36
CA SER A 85 13.43 -19.16 27.72
C SER A 85 12.07 -19.80 27.97
N GLY A 86 12.08 -20.96 28.65
CA GLY A 86 10.92 -21.83 28.89
C GLY A 86 9.72 -21.10 29.48
N VAL A 87 8.51 -21.65 29.40
CA VAL A 87 8.19 -23.01 29.80
C VAL A 87 6.83 -23.42 29.22
N ASP A 88 6.69 -24.73 29.13
CA ASP A 88 5.50 -25.56 29.03
C ASP A 88 4.79 -25.77 27.69
N SER A 89 4.73 -27.06 27.37
CA SER A 89 4.26 -27.67 26.15
C SER A 89 2.80 -28.08 26.32
N THR A 90 1.90 -27.60 25.47
CA THR A 90 0.80 -28.45 25.02
C THR A 90 0.63 -28.33 23.51
N ARG A 91 1.22 -29.32 22.85
CA ARG A 91 1.08 -29.62 21.44
C ARG A 91 -0.39 -29.95 21.10
N LYS A 92 -0.82 -29.36 19.98
CA LYS A 92 -1.37 -30.08 18.82
C LYS A 92 -2.88 -30.41 18.83
N ARG A 93 -3.59 -29.58 18.05
CA ARG A 93 -4.34 -29.96 16.83
C ARG A 93 -5.39 -31.06 17.00
N ARG A 94 -6.68 -30.70 16.89
CA ARG A 94 -7.67 -31.55 16.22
C ARG A 94 -8.46 -30.75 15.18
N ARG A 95 -8.39 -31.30 13.97
CA ARG A 95 -9.29 -31.11 12.81
C ARG A 95 -10.36 -32.20 12.95
N ILE A 96 -11.54 -32.05 12.30
CA ILE A 96 -12.67 -33.03 12.13
C ILE A 96 -13.72 -32.93 13.25
N THR A 97 -15.05 -32.87 13.05
CA THR A 97 -16.01 -32.82 11.90
C THR A 97 -17.38 -32.40 12.47
N ASP A 98 -18.28 -31.97 11.58
CA ASP A 98 -19.74 -31.98 11.73
C ASP A 98 -20.30 -33.28 12.35
N ILE A 99 -21.44 -33.17 13.07
CA ILE A 99 -22.55 -34.14 13.36
C ILE A 99 -23.32 -33.56 14.57
N ASP A 100 -24.51 -32.96 14.35
CA ASP A 100 -25.87 -33.54 14.50
C ASP A 100 -26.37 -33.49 15.97
N MET A 101 -27.26 -32.55 16.32
CA MET A 101 -28.70 -32.73 16.59
C MET A 101 -29.09 -33.55 17.84
N ASN A 102 -30.14 -33.03 18.50
CA ASN A 102 -31.00 -33.57 19.58
C ASN A 102 -30.47 -33.45 21.02
N ASP A 103 -31.15 -32.70 21.91
CA ASP A 103 -32.49 -32.86 22.52
C ASP A 103 -32.40 -33.77 23.76
N GLU A 104 -32.42 -33.15 24.96
CA GLU A 104 -33.39 -33.39 26.04
C GLU A 104 -33.17 -32.40 27.20
#